data_AF-A0A6I2LA20-F1
#
_entry.id   AF-A0A6I2LA20-F1
#
_cell.length_a   1.000
_cell.length_b   1.000
_cell.length_c   1.000
_cell.angle_alpha   90.00
_cell.angle_beta   90.00
_cell.angle_gamma   90.00
#
_symmetry.space_group_name_H-M   'P 1'
#
loop_
_entity.id
_entity.type
_entity.pdbx_description
1 polymer ?
#
loop_
_entity_poly.entity_id
_entity_poly.type
_entity_poly.pdbx_seq_one_letter_code
_entity_poly.pdbx_strand_id
1 'polypeptide(L)'
;MRLREVLQLCSFSRATLYREIKLHTFPAPVKLSARSVGWLQDDVMQWLDARVAQRGPAYQAHAQIEHQDAKRGAAFKPGRRRARDEAE
;
A
#
# COMPACT_ATOMS: atom_id res chain seq x y z
N MET A 1 4.55 -8.48 12.94
CA MET A 1 4.13 -8.93 11.58
C MET A 1 5.12 -9.94 11.00
N ARG A 2 4.64 -10.99 10.34
CA ARG A 2 5.41 -11.99 9.60
C ARG A 2 5.57 -11.57 8.13
N LEU A 3 6.51 -12.22 7.44
CA LEU A 3 6.81 -11.95 6.03
C LEU A 3 5.56 -12.00 5.12
N ARG A 4 4.67 -12.98 5.30
CA ARG A 4 3.45 -13.09 4.48
C ARG A 4 2.53 -11.87 4.64
N GLU A 5 2.36 -11.40 5.88
CA GLU A 5 1.51 -10.24 6.19
C GLU A 5 2.07 -8.96 5.56
N VAL A 6 3.40 -8.76 5.66
CA VAL A 6 4.07 -7.61 5.04
C VAL A 6 3.93 -7.63 3.51
N LEU A 7 4.08 -8.79 2.88
CA LEU A 7 3.92 -8.92 1.42
C LEU A 7 2.48 -8.62 0.96
N GLN A 8 1.48 -9.04 1.74
CA GLN A 8 0.08 -8.74 1.44
C GLN A 8 -0.22 -7.26 1.67
N LEU A 9 0.24 -6.69 2.78
CA LEU A 9 -0.01 -5.29 3.13
C LEU A 9 0.62 -4.33 2.12
N CYS A 10 1.87 -4.55 1.76
CA CYS A 10 2.60 -3.69 0.80
C CYS A 10 2.37 -4.09 -0.66
N SER A 11 1.62 -5.17 -0.93
CA SER A 11 1.48 -5.77 -2.28
C SER A 11 2.84 -5.94 -3.00
N PHE A 12 3.85 -6.38 -2.26
CA PHE A 12 5.20 -6.56 -2.76
C PHE A 12 5.50 -8.01 -3.11
N SER A 13 6.35 -8.20 -4.12
CA SER A 13 7.03 -9.48 -4.31
C SER A 13 8.10 -9.66 -3.22
N ARG A 14 8.45 -10.91 -2.91
CA ARG A 14 9.55 -11.22 -1.96
C ARG A 14 10.85 -10.56 -2.38
N ALA A 15 11.17 -10.59 -3.67
CA ALA A 15 12.38 -10.00 -4.22
C ALA A 15 12.40 -8.47 -4.02
N THR A 16 11.27 -7.81 -4.25
CA THR A 16 11.11 -6.36 -4.01
C THR A 16 11.37 -6.04 -2.55
N LEU A 17 10.75 -6.75 -1.62
CA LEU A 17 10.94 -6.51 -0.19
C LEU A 17 12.41 -6.61 0.22
N TYR A 18 13.10 -7.69 -0.17
CA TYR A 18 14.52 -7.84 0.16
C TYR A 18 15.41 -6.79 -0.52
N ARG A 19 15.05 -6.32 -1.71
CA ARG A 19 15.74 -5.21 -2.38
C ARG A 19 15.58 -3.91 -1.58
N GLU A 20 14.36 -3.57 -1.17
CA GLU A 20 14.11 -2.37 -0.35
C GLU A 20 14.83 -2.45 1.01
N ILE A 21 14.89 -3.63 1.62
CA ILE A 21 15.68 -3.86 2.85
C ILE A 21 17.17 -3.62 2.59
N LYS A 22 17.72 -4.12 1.47
CA LYS A 22 19.12 -3.89 1.08
C LYS A 22 19.41 -2.42 0.77
N LEU A 23 18.42 -1.70 0.25
CA LEU A 23 18.51 -0.26 -0.01
C LEU A 23 18.30 0.59 1.24
N HIS A 24 18.08 -0.02 2.41
CA HIS A 24 17.75 0.66 3.66
C HIS A 24 16.52 1.58 3.56
N THR A 25 15.65 1.32 2.58
CA THR A 25 14.41 2.07 2.38
C THR A 25 13.24 1.47 3.12
N PHE A 26 13.34 0.21 3.60
CA PHE A 26 12.31 -0.49 4.35
C PHE A 26 12.79 -0.84 5.77
N PRO A 27 11.89 -0.92 6.78
CA PRO A 27 12.26 -1.29 8.14
C PRO A 27 13.05 -2.60 8.23
N ALA A 28 14.05 -2.62 9.11
CA ALA A 28 14.90 -3.79 9.29
C ALA A 28 14.12 -4.98 9.87
N PRO A 29 14.35 -6.21 9.38
CA PRO A 29 13.73 -7.39 9.95
C PRO A 29 14.30 -7.70 11.33
N VAL A 30 13.43 -7.95 12.30
CA VAL A 30 13.76 -8.45 13.63
C VAL A 30 13.75 -9.98 13.61
N LYS A 31 14.84 -10.59 14.08
CA LYS A 31 14.91 -12.05 14.25
C LYS A 31 14.04 -12.46 15.44
N LEU A 32 12.98 -13.20 15.18
CA LEU A 32 12.09 -13.75 16.21
C LEU A 32 12.50 -15.18 16.61
N SER A 33 13.12 -15.92 15.68
CA SER A 33 13.62 -17.27 15.90
C SER A 33 14.72 -17.60 14.88
N ALA A 34 15.39 -18.74 15.04
CA ALA A 34 16.44 -19.23 14.15
C ALA A 34 16.03 -19.28 12.66
N ARG A 35 14.74 -19.50 12.37
CA ARG A 35 14.20 -19.58 11.00
C ARG A 35 13.16 -18.51 10.66
N SER A 36 12.84 -17.62 11.60
CA SER A 36 11.73 -16.67 11.43
C SER A 36 12.18 -15.23 11.69
N VAL A 37 11.82 -14.37 10.76
CA VAL A 37 11.95 -12.92 10.87
C VAL A 37 10.57 -12.29 10.90
N GLY A 38 10.47 -11.16 11.57
CA GLY A 38 9.27 -10.34 11.61
C GLY A 38 9.62 -8.86 11.64
N TRP A 39 8.59 -8.05 11.55
CA TRP A 39 8.67 -6.60 11.63
C TRP A 39 7.74 -6.11 12.72
N LEU A 40 8.09 -5.01 13.38
CA LEU A 40 7.13 -4.28 14.19
C LEU A 40 6.04 -3.72 13.28
N GLN A 41 4.80 -3.79 13.76
CA GLN A 41 3.66 -3.29 13.00
C GLN A 41 3.75 -1.77 12.84
N ASP A 42 4.10 -1.08 13.92
CA ASP A 42 4.27 0.39 13.93
C ASP A 42 5.32 0.85 12.92
N ASP A 43 6.47 0.18 12.82
CA ASP A 43 7.51 0.53 11.85
C ASP A 43 7.02 0.43 10.41
N VAL A 44 6.27 -0.63 10.09
CA VAL A 44 5.74 -0.85 8.73
C VAL A 44 4.63 0.15 8.41
N MET A 45 3.78 0.48 9.38
CA MET A 45 2.74 1.50 9.23
C MET A 45 3.35 2.88 9.04
N GLN A 46 4.30 3.26 9.89
CA GLN A 46 5.01 4.54 9.79
C GLN A 46 5.77 4.66 8.45
N TRP A 47 6.37 3.58 7.99
CA TRP A 47 6.99 3.54 6.67
C TRP A 47 5.98 3.78 5.53
N LEU A 48 4.79 3.17 5.62
CA LEU A 48 3.74 3.35 4.63
C LEU A 48 3.22 4.80 4.66
N ASP A 49 3.01 5.37 5.84
CA ASP A 49 2.59 6.76 6.02
C ASP A 49 3.63 7.72 5.45
N ALA A 50 4.93 7.47 5.68
CA ALA A 50 6.01 8.26 5.10
C ALA A 50 6.00 8.20 3.56
N ARG A 51 5.71 7.02 2.97
CA ARG A 51 5.56 6.87 1.51
C ARG A 51 4.34 7.62 0.97
N VAL A 52 3.22 7.59 1.68
CA VAL A 52 2.00 8.33 1.32
C VAL A 52 2.26 9.83 1.40
N ALA A 53 2.97 10.30 2.43
CA ALA A 53 3.35 11.70 2.58
C ALA A 53 4.31 12.15 1.46
N GLN A 54 5.30 11.31 1.09
CA GLN A 54 6.23 11.59 -0.02
C GLN A 54 5.54 11.64 -1.39
N ARG A 55 4.47 10.87 -1.59
CA ARG A 55 3.66 10.92 -2.83
C ARG A 55 3.03 12.31 -3.03
N GLY A 56 2.94 13.13 -1.98
CA GLY A 56 2.14 14.35 -1.97
C GLY A 56 0.64 14.03 -1.98
N PRO A 57 -0.24 15.03 -1.82
CA PRO A 57 -1.67 14.82 -1.94
C PRO A 57 -1.95 14.19 -3.30
N ALA A 58 -2.51 12.98 -3.27
CA ALA A 58 -2.84 12.19 -4.43
C ALA A 58 -3.98 12.86 -5.19
N TYR A 59 -3.68 13.94 -5.91
CA TYR A 59 -4.66 14.91 -6.38
C TYR A 59 -5.42 15.51 -5.18
N GLN A 60 -5.45 16.83 -5.06
CA GLN A 60 -6.41 17.49 -4.18
C GLN A 60 -7.83 17.21 -4.73
N ALA A 61 -8.36 16.01 -4.48
CA ALA A 61 -9.78 15.76 -4.53
C ALA A 61 -10.35 16.50 -3.31
N HIS A 62 -10.67 17.77 -3.54
CA HIS A 62 -11.57 18.61 -2.74
C HIS A 62 -11.43 18.45 -1.23
N ALA A 63 -10.61 19.34 -0.66
CA ALA A 63 -10.86 19.83 0.69
C ALA A 63 -12.37 20.07 0.88
N GLN A 64 -12.91 19.54 1.97
CA GLN A 64 -14.18 19.93 2.60
C GLN A 64 -15.47 19.54 1.86
N ILE A 65 -15.97 18.33 2.14
CA ILE A 65 -17.41 18.17 2.38
C ILE A 65 -17.55 17.70 3.83
N GLU A 66 -17.38 18.65 4.76
CA GLU A 66 -18.18 18.60 5.97
C GLU A 66 -19.64 18.81 5.54
N HIS A 67 -20.44 17.75 5.58
CA HIS A 67 -21.85 17.84 5.92
C HIS A 67 -22.16 16.64 6.81
N GLN A 68 -22.48 16.97 8.07
CA GLN A 68 -23.14 16.09 9.03
C GLN A 68 -24.25 15.28 8.34
N ASP A 69 -24.38 14.02 8.78
CA ASP A 69 -25.59 13.21 8.68
C ASP A 69 -26.51 13.42 7.47
N ALA A 70 -26.51 12.47 6.54
CA ALA A 70 -27.68 11.63 6.26
C ALA A 70 -27.69 11.07 4.83
N LYS A 71 -28.14 9.82 4.75
CA LYS A 71 -28.94 9.23 3.68
C LYS A 71 -28.25 8.80 2.38
N ARG A 72 -28.51 7.50 2.13
CA ARG A 72 -28.76 6.83 0.85
C ARG A 72 -27.51 6.44 0.07
N GLY A 73 -27.29 5.13 0.02
CA GLY A 73 -26.29 4.54 -0.84
C GLY A 73 -26.64 4.61 -2.32
N ALA A 74 -25.65 4.32 -3.16
CA ALA A 74 -25.83 3.76 -4.49
C ALA A 74 -24.48 3.29 -5.04
N ALA A 75 -24.47 2.02 -5.44
CA ALA A 75 -23.77 1.43 -6.59
C ALA A 75 -22.34 1.90 -6.94
N PHE A 76 -21.37 1.04 -6.62
CA PHE A 76 -20.06 1.03 -7.29
C PHE A 76 -20.15 0.20 -8.58
N LYS A 77 -20.02 0.84 -9.75
CA LYS A 77 -19.77 0.16 -11.04
C LYS A 77 -18.37 0.49 -11.55
N PRO A 78 -17.43 -0.47 -11.61
CA PRO A 78 -16.16 -0.25 -12.30
C PRO A 78 -16.35 -0.37 -13.82
N GLY A 79 -16.01 0.69 -14.55
CA GLY A 79 -16.16 0.77 -16.00
C GLY A 79 -14.89 0.47 -16.79
N ARG A 80 -15.13 -0.05 -18.00
CA ARG A 80 -14.37 0.11 -19.26
C ARG A 80 -12.92 -0.41 -19.31
N ARG A 81 -12.75 -1.63 -19.82
CA ARG A 81 -11.51 -1.99 -20.53
C ARG A 81 -11.62 -1.52 -21.98
N ARG A 82 -10.64 -0.71 -22.40
CA ARG A 82 -10.49 -0.23 -23.78
C ARG A 82 -10.19 -1.41 -24.71
N ALA A 83 -10.86 -1.44 -25.86
CA ALA A 83 -10.46 -2.21 -27.03
C ALA A 83 -9.10 -1.70 -27.54
N ARG A 84 -8.23 -2.61 -27.96
CA ARG A 84 -6.92 -2.30 -28.53
C ARG A 84 -6.73 -3.07 -29.84
N ASP A 85 -6.70 -2.28 -30.91
CA ASP A 85 -6.05 -2.41 -32.22
C ASP A 85 -6.54 -3.48 -33.26
N GLU A 86 -7.03 -2.95 -34.38
CA GLU A 86 -7.18 -3.53 -35.73
C GLU A 86 -5.83 -3.49 -36.50
N ALA A 87 -5.66 -4.39 -37.48
CA ALA A 87 -4.78 -4.40 -38.68
C ALA A 87 -4.14 -5.80 -38.83
N GLU A 88 -4.73 -6.68 -39.66
CA GLU A 88 -4.35 -6.98 -41.07
C GLU A 88 -3.09 -7.86 -41.17
#